data_AF-A0A1X0RRJ6-F1
#
_entry.id   AF-A0A1X0RRJ6-F1
#
_cell.length_a   1.000
_cell.length_b   1.000
_cell.length_c   1.000
_cell.angle_alpha   90.00
_cell.angle_beta   90.00
_cell.angle_gamma   90.00
#
_symmetry.space_group_name_H-M   'P 1'
#
loop_
_entity.id
_entity.type
_entity.pdbx_description
1 polymer ?
#
loop_
_entity_poly.entity_id
_entity_poly.type
_entity_poly.pdbx_seq_one_letter_code
_entity_poly.pdbx_strand_id
1 'polypeptide(L)' 'QGQSLKLVGVDLRQPPFMHGQLYVALSRATSLSGISVLLPESSNTTNNAVYPELLLP' A
#
# COMPACT_ATOMS: atom_id res chain seq x y z
N GLN A 1 -16.98 2.58 -5.20
CA GLN A 1 -16.12 3.71 -4.83
C GLN A 1 -16.79 4.43 -3.65
N GLY A 2 -16.07 4.73 -2.56
CA GLY A 2 -16.64 5.48 -1.42
C GLY A 2 -16.71 4.77 -0.06
N GLN A 3 -15.79 3.87 0.28
CA GLN A 3 -15.64 3.41 1.67
C GLN A 3 -14.33 3.96 2.26
N SER A 4 -14.49 4.88 3.20
CA SER A 4 -13.43 5.32 4.11
C SER A 4 -13.23 4.26 5.18
N LEU A 5 -12.05 3.66 5.24
CA LEU A 5 -11.74 2.62 6.22
C LEU A 5 -11.11 3.29 7.46
N LYS A 6 -11.72 3.05 8.63
CA LYS A 6 -11.17 3.52 9.92
C LYS A 6 -9.83 2.89 10.24
N LEU A 7 -9.60 1.66 9.74
CA LEU A 7 -8.39 0.88 9.92
C LEU A 7 -7.98 0.29 8.57
N VAL A 8 -6.72 0.45 8.20
CA VAL A 8 -6.12 -0.09 6.98
C VAL A 8 -4.87 -0.87 7.37
N GLY A 9 -4.90 -2.19 7.12
CA GLY A 9 -3.74 -3.06 7.24
C GLY A 9 -3.12 -3.32 5.87
N VAL A 10 -1.81 -3.15 5.73
CA VAL A 10 -1.06 -3.45 4.52
C VAL A 10 0.02 -4.48 4.85
N ASP A 11 -0.09 -5.68 4.27
CA ASP A 11 0.92 -6.73 4.44
C ASP A 11 1.90 -6.72 3.26
N LEU A 12 3.13 -6.26 3.51
CA LEU A 12 4.22 -6.12 2.54
C LEU A 12 5.24 -7.27 2.62
N ARG A 13 4.94 -8.36 3.33
CA ARG A 13 5.86 -9.50 3.46
C ARG A 13 6.08 -10.26 2.14
N GLN A 14 5.18 -10.13 1.17
CA GLN A 14 5.32 -10.71 -0.16
C GLN A 14 5.31 -9.62 -1.25
N PRO A 15 6.33 -9.56 -2.13
CA PRO A 15 6.37 -8.60 -3.24
C PRO A 15 5.73 -9.14 -4.55
N PRO A 16 5.31 -8.26 -5.50
CA PRO A 16 5.06 -6.83 -5.38
C PRO A 16 3.56 -6.46 -5.40
N PHE A 17 3.20 -5.42 -4.65
CA PHE A 17 1.96 -4.69 -4.88
C PHE A 17 2.01 -4.09 -6.28
N MET A 18 0.95 -4.28 -7.07
CA MET A 18 0.89 -3.68 -8.40
C MET A 18 0.88 -2.16 -8.31
N HIS A 19 1.28 -1.50 -9.40
CA HIS A 19 1.39 -0.05 -9.46
C HIS A 19 0.11 0.63 -8.96
N GLY A 20 0.26 1.58 -8.03
CA GLY A 20 -0.85 2.34 -7.47
C GLY A 20 -1.69 1.61 -6.41
N GLN A 21 -1.58 0.29 -6.21
CA GLN A 21 -2.36 -0.41 -5.18
C GLN A 21 -1.98 0.02 -3.75
N LEU A 22 -0.68 0.18 -3.49
CA LEU A 22 -0.20 0.70 -2.21
C LEU A 22 -0.73 2.13 -1.97
N TYR A 23 -0.70 2.97 -3.01
CA TYR A 23 -1.23 4.33 -2.94
C TYR A 23 -2.74 4.36 -2.73
N VAL A 24 -3.50 3.50 -3.41
CA VAL A 24 -4.95 3.36 -3.22
C VAL A 24 -5.29 2.83 -1.83
N ALA A 25 -4.52 1.89 -1.29
CA ALA A 25 -4.72 1.38 0.06
C ALA A 25 -4.48 2.47 1.11
N LEU A 26 -3.37 3.22 0.99
CA LEU A 26 -3.03 4.29 1.92
C LEU A 26 -3.97 5.51 1.80
N SER A 27 -4.36 5.91 0.59
CA SER A 27 -5.30 7.02 0.38
C SER A 27 -6.72 6.75 0.89
N ARG A 28 -7.07 5.49 1.16
CA ARG A 28 -8.36 5.10 1.74
C ARG A 28 -8.40 5.17 3.27
N ALA A 29 -7.26 5.36 3.92
CA ALA A 29 -7.20 5.60 5.35
C ALA A 29 -7.55 7.05 5.65
N THR A 30 -8.49 7.27 6.58
CA THR A 30 -8.89 8.62 7.01
C THR A 30 -7.99 9.21 8.09
N SER A 31 -7.11 8.40 8.69
CA SER A 31 -6.16 8.84 9.71
C SER A 31 -4.90 7.98 9.67
N LEU A 32 -3.73 8.59 9.86
CA LEU A 32 -2.45 7.89 9.96
C LEU A 32 -2.44 6.88 11.12
N SER A 33 -3.14 7.18 12.22
CA SER A 33 -3.27 6.28 13.37
C SER A 33 -4.01 4.98 13.04
N GLY A 34 -4.80 4.98 11.96
CA GLY A 34 -5.54 3.82 11.47
C GLY A 34 -4.74 2.95 10.51
N ILE A 35 -3.49 3.32 10.17
CA ILE A 35 -2.67 2.59 9.22
C ILE A 35 -1.71 1.67 9.97
N SER A 36 -1.72 0.38 9.64
CA SER A 36 -0.74 -0.59 10.09
C SER A 36 -0.09 -1.27 8.90
N VAL A 37 1.24 -1.27 8.87
CA VAL A 37 2.03 -1.85 7.77
C VAL A 37 2.87 -2.98 8.34
N LEU A 38 2.70 -4.18 7.80
CA LEU A 38 3.47 -5.35 8.16
C LEU A 38 4.59 -5.55 7.15
N LEU A 39 5.83 -5.56 7.62
CA LEU A 39 7.03 -5.74 6.81
C LEU A 39 7.68 -7.10 7.13
N PRO A 40 8.56 -7.62 6.27
CA PRO A 40 9.43 -8.74 6.62
C PRO A 40 10.29 -8.38 7.83
N GLU A 41 10.50 -9.30 8.78
CA GLU A 41 11.34 -9.03 9.96
C GLU A 41 12.78 -8.64 9.63
N SER A 42 13.27 -9.06 8.46
CA SER A 42 14.61 -8.78 7.98
C SER A 42 14.76 -7.40 7.32
N SER A 43 13.68 -6.64 7.12
CA SER A 43 13.73 -5.37 6.39
C SER A 43 12.71 -4.35 6.88
N ASN A 44 13.18 -3.12 7.09
CA ASN A 44 12.32 -1.97 7.36
C ASN A 44 11.87 -1.24 6.09
N THR A 45 12.23 -1.76 4.91
CA THR A 45 11.90 -1.18 3.60
C THR A 45 11.34 -2.24 2.67
N THR A 46 10.46 -1.81 1.76
CA THR A 46 9.95 -2.66 0.67
C THR A 46 10.32 -2.02 -0.67
N ASN A 47 10.54 -2.84 -1.69
CA ASN A 47 10.74 -2.35 -3.05
C ASN A 47 9.37 -2.03 -3.66
N ASN A 48 9.15 -0.76 -3.98
CA ASN A 48 7.98 -0.33 -4.73
C ASN A 48 8.18 -0.67 -6.22
N ALA A 49 7.49 -1.69 -6.71
CA ALA A 49 7.47 -1.99 -8.14
C ALA A 49 6.47 -1.07 -8.84
N VAL A 50 6.98 -0.11 -9.59
CA VAL A 50 6.20 0.73 -10.50
C VAL A 50 6.27 0.10 -11.89
N TYR A 51 5.12 -0.18 -12.49
CA TYR A 51 4.99 -0.66 -13.86
C TYR A 51 4.59 0.53 -14.74
N PRO A 52 5.55 1.17 -15.44
CA PRO A 52 5.28 2.36 -16.25
C PRO A 52 4.29 2.09 -17.39
N GLU A 53 4.19 0.85 -17.85
CA GLU A 53 3.20 0.43 -18.86
C GLU A 53 1.74 0.58 -18.40
N LEU A 54 1.49 0.64 -17.09
CA LEU A 54 0.15 0.88 -16.51
C LEU A 54 -0.11 2.37 -16.23
N LEU A 55 0.90 3.23 -16.40
CA LEU A 55 0.84 4.68 -16.18
C LEU A 55 0.47 5.47 -17.44
N LEU A 56 -0.12 4.81 -18.45
CA LEU A 56 -0.45 5.46 -19.72
C LEU A 56 -1.52 6.57 -19.52
N PRO A 57 -1.37 7.72 -20.20
CA PRO A 57 -2.23 8.90 -20.05
C PRO A 57 -3.66 8.72 -20.59
#